data_AF-A0AAD5M127-F1
#
_entry.id   AF-A0AAD5M127-F1
#
_cell.length_a   1.000
_cell.length_b   1.000
_cell.length_c   1.000
_cell.angle_alpha   90.00
_cell.angle_beta   90.00
_cell.angle_gamma   90.00
#
_symmetry.space_group_name_H-M   'P 1'
#
loop_
_entity.id
_entity.type
_entity.pdbx_description
1 polymer ?
#
loop_
_entity_poly.entity_id
_entity_poly.type
_entity_poly.pdbx_seq_one_letter_code
_entity_poly.pdbx_strand_id
1 'polypeptide(L)'
;MHPFIIQMADVPPSLADLPKIPSEIASAVMGKVELKKVSTKEKNILPTMEDVTKERQHAAMLSGIENFPTDQLKHSEPEEKISLPSNEDIIQEKQHIELNKKIESFPVEQLRHAETEEKNVLPSKEDLLREKTLDMAAHFDKNRLKHVEPNVKVDVEVIDA
;
A
#
# COMPACT_ATOMS: atom_id res chain seq x y z
N MET A 1 29.38 -26.71 -64.52
CA MET A 1 28.34 -25.74 -64.09
C MET A 1 27.04 -26.51 -63.93
N HIS A 2 26.53 -26.68 -62.71
CA HIS A 2 25.22 -27.29 -62.46
C HIS A 2 24.22 -26.17 -62.16
N PRO A 3 23.17 -25.95 -62.97
CA PRO A 3 22.17 -24.96 -62.66
C PRO A 3 21.16 -25.48 -61.61
N PHE A 4 20.71 -24.52 -60.82
CA PHE A 4 19.90 -24.60 -59.59
C PHE A 4 18.41 -24.85 -59.92
N ILE A 5 17.75 -25.80 -59.24
CA ILE A 5 16.30 -25.99 -59.31
C ILE A 5 15.65 -25.08 -58.26
N ILE A 6 14.87 -24.10 -58.71
CA ILE A 6 14.04 -23.27 -57.83
C ILE A 6 12.69 -23.95 -57.62
N GLN A 7 12.43 -24.22 -56.34
CA GLN A 7 11.19 -24.64 -55.71
C GLN A 7 9.97 -23.85 -56.20
N MET A 8 8.93 -24.53 -56.68
CA MET A 8 7.64 -23.92 -56.96
C MET A 8 6.96 -23.55 -55.64
N ALA A 9 6.72 -22.26 -55.47
CA ALA A 9 6.03 -21.67 -54.34
C ALA A 9 4.56 -22.11 -54.28
N ASP A 10 4.06 -22.15 -53.04
CA ASP A 10 2.69 -22.30 -52.58
C ASP A 10 1.65 -21.80 -53.61
N VAL A 11 0.91 -22.74 -54.22
CA VAL A 11 -0.11 -22.42 -55.21
C VAL A 11 -1.26 -21.73 -54.46
N PRO A 12 -1.63 -20.48 -54.82
CA PRO A 12 -2.71 -19.79 -54.15
C PRO A 12 -4.00 -20.63 -54.27
N PRO A 13 -4.76 -20.79 -53.16
CA PRO A 13 -5.97 -21.60 -53.16
C PRO A 13 -6.91 -21.13 -54.27
N SER A 14 -7.43 -22.07 -55.03
CA SER A 14 -8.29 -21.76 -56.16
C SER A 14 -9.62 -21.22 -55.64
N LEU A 15 -10.39 -20.54 -56.50
CA LEU A 15 -11.74 -20.09 -56.16
C LEU A 15 -12.65 -21.22 -55.64
N ALA A 16 -12.34 -22.48 -55.95
CA ALA A 16 -13.09 -23.65 -55.49
C ALA A 16 -12.82 -24.00 -54.01
N ASP A 17 -11.67 -23.61 -53.46
CA ASP A 17 -11.18 -24.03 -52.15
C ASP A 17 -11.55 -23.06 -51.01
N LEU A 18 -12.14 -21.91 -51.36
CA LEU A 18 -12.59 -20.91 -50.40
C LEU A 18 -13.93 -21.32 -49.75
N PRO A 19 -14.10 -21.15 -48.43
CA PRO A 19 -15.36 -21.42 -47.76
C PRO A 19 -16.47 -20.53 -48.34
N LYS A 20 -17.52 -21.17 -48.86
CA LYS A 20 -18.67 -20.48 -49.45
C LYS A 20 -19.66 -20.09 -48.36
N ILE A 21 -20.08 -18.83 -48.37
CA ILE A 21 -21.21 -18.39 -47.54
C ILE A 21 -22.50 -19.11 -47.98
N PRO A 22 -23.40 -19.47 -47.05
CA PRO A 22 -24.71 -20.01 -47.38
C PRO A 22 -25.45 -19.11 -48.37
N SER A 23 -26.14 -19.70 -49.34
CA SER A 23 -26.81 -18.99 -50.43
C SER A 23 -27.80 -17.93 -49.94
N GLU A 24 -28.40 -18.16 -48.77
CA GLU A 24 -29.35 -17.26 -48.13
C GLU A 24 -28.69 -15.95 -47.65
N ILE A 25 -27.51 -16.04 -47.02
CA ILE A 25 -26.73 -14.88 -46.58
C ILE A 25 -26.16 -14.14 -47.80
N ALA A 26 -25.68 -14.89 -48.80
CA ALA A 26 -25.21 -14.30 -50.06
C ALA A 26 -26.29 -13.47 -50.73
N SER A 27 -27.51 -14.00 -50.80
CA SER A 27 -28.66 -13.33 -51.41
C SER A 27 -29.13 -12.13 -50.58
N ALA A 28 -29.09 -12.21 -49.25
CA ALA A 28 -29.48 -11.12 -48.36
C ALA A 28 -28.50 -9.92 -48.41
N VAL A 29 -27.19 -10.20 -48.53
CA VAL A 29 -26.15 -9.16 -48.65
C VAL A 29 -26.08 -8.58 -50.06
N MET A 30 -26.30 -9.40 -51.10
CA MET A 30 -26.36 -8.95 -52.49
C MET A 30 -27.69 -8.25 -52.82
N GLY A 31 -28.73 -8.53 -52.06
CA GLY A 31 -30.00 -7.81 -52.09
C GLY A 31 -29.84 -6.37 -51.60
N LYS A 32 -30.58 -5.46 -52.22
CA LYS A 32 -30.59 -4.05 -51.82
C LYS A 32 -31.29 -3.91 -50.46
N VAL A 33 -30.52 -3.92 -49.37
CA VAL A 33 -31.04 -3.62 -48.03
C VAL A 33 -31.22 -2.11 -47.91
N GLU A 34 -32.46 -1.64 -47.83
CA GLU A 34 -32.75 -0.24 -47.55
C GLU A 34 -32.58 0.04 -46.05
N LEU A 35 -31.38 0.47 -45.68
CA LEU A 35 -31.12 1.01 -44.35
C LEU A 35 -31.86 2.34 -44.19
N LYS A 36 -32.41 2.59 -42.99
CA LYS A 36 -33.00 3.89 -42.67
C LYS A 36 -31.93 4.98 -42.87
N LYS A 37 -32.24 5.98 -43.69
CA LYS A 37 -31.37 7.15 -43.84
C LYS A 37 -31.28 7.86 -42.48
N VAL A 38 -30.09 7.83 -41.86
CA VAL A 38 -29.81 8.59 -40.66
C VAL A 38 -29.12 9.89 -41.09
N SER A 39 -29.74 11.03 -40.76
CA SER A 39 -29.17 12.34 -41.01
C SER A 39 -28.13 12.65 -39.93
N THR A 40 -26.85 12.63 -40.27
CA THR A 40 -25.77 13.06 -39.38
C THR A 40 -25.67 14.58 -39.38
N LYS A 41 -25.89 15.23 -38.24
CA LYS A 41 -25.58 16.66 -38.05
C LYS A 41 -24.17 16.79 -37.48
N GLU A 42 -23.25 17.28 -38.30
CA GLU A 42 -21.93 17.72 -37.84
C GLU A 42 -22.09 19.01 -37.03
N LYS A 43 -21.67 18.99 -35.76
CA LYS A 43 -21.73 20.17 -34.89
C LYS A 43 -20.46 20.99 -35.04
N ASN A 44 -20.39 21.79 -36.10
CA ASN A 44 -19.37 22.82 -36.25
C ASN A 44 -19.79 24.06 -35.47
N ILE A 45 -19.64 24.00 -34.15
CA ILE A 45 -19.84 25.17 -33.29
C ILE A 45 -18.66 26.13 -33.48
N LEU A 46 -18.96 27.36 -33.83
CA LEU A 46 -17.96 28.42 -33.85
C LEU A 46 -17.70 28.89 -32.41
N PRO A 47 -16.48 29.40 -32.13
CA PRO A 47 -16.21 30.05 -30.86
C PRO A 47 -17.25 31.14 -30.60
N THR A 48 -17.75 31.21 -29.36
CA THR A 48 -18.64 32.28 -28.97
C THR A 48 -17.87 33.60 -28.87
N MET A 49 -18.59 34.72 -28.90
CA MET A 49 -17.99 36.03 -28.65
C MET A 49 -17.26 36.05 -27.29
N GLU A 50 -17.81 35.37 -26.29
CA GLU A 50 -17.22 35.26 -24.96
C GLU A 50 -15.85 34.55 -25.00
N ASP A 51 -15.75 33.43 -25.73
CA ASP A 51 -14.51 32.68 -25.89
C ASP A 51 -13.38 33.55 -26.48
N VAL A 52 -13.69 34.29 -27.55
CA VAL A 52 -12.74 35.19 -28.21
C VAL A 52 -12.33 36.35 -27.30
N THR A 53 -13.26 36.88 -26.51
CA THR A 53 -12.94 37.96 -25.56
C THR A 53 -12.03 37.49 -24.43
N LYS A 54 -12.29 36.31 -23.87
CA LYS A 54 -11.45 35.70 -22.82
C LYS A 54 -10.05 35.41 -23.34
N GLU A 55 -9.94 34.82 -24.53
CA GLU A 55 -8.65 34.52 -25.14
C GLU A 55 -7.83 35.80 -25.38
N ARG A 56 -8.46 36.85 -25.90
CA ARG A 56 -7.81 38.16 -26.10
C ARG A 56 -7.33 38.77 -24.79
N GLN A 57 -8.14 38.72 -23.74
CA GLN A 57 -7.75 39.22 -22.43
C GLN A 57 -6.57 38.45 -21.86
N HIS A 58 -6.61 37.11 -21.95
CA HIS A 58 -5.53 36.25 -21.48
C HIS A 58 -4.22 36.51 -22.24
N ALA A 59 -4.28 36.62 -23.57
CA ALA A 59 -3.13 36.96 -24.40
C ALA A 59 -2.55 38.34 -24.05
N ALA A 60 -3.40 39.34 -23.80
CA ALA A 60 -2.96 40.67 -23.39
C ALA A 60 -2.29 40.65 -22.00
N MET A 61 -2.80 39.86 -21.05
CA MET A 61 -2.17 39.70 -19.74
C MET A 61 -0.79 39.05 -19.84
N LEU A 62 -0.67 37.95 -20.58
CA LEU A 62 0.60 37.26 -20.78
C LEU A 62 1.64 38.17 -21.45
N SER A 63 1.23 38.87 -22.50
CA SER A 63 2.10 39.83 -23.18
C SER A 63 2.52 40.99 -22.26
N GLY A 64 1.62 41.47 -21.40
CA GLY A 64 1.92 42.50 -20.41
C GLY A 64 2.92 42.04 -19.36
N ILE A 65 2.85 40.76 -18.92
CA ILE A 65 3.79 40.17 -17.97
C ILE A 65 5.16 39.93 -18.62
N GLU A 66 5.18 39.34 -19.83
CA GLU A 66 6.41 39.04 -20.57
C GLU A 66 7.22 40.28 -20.89
N ASN A 67 6.53 41.37 -21.27
CA ASN A 67 7.15 42.63 -21.65
C ASN A 67 7.16 43.65 -20.50
N PHE A 68 6.93 43.21 -19.26
CA PHE A 68 6.89 44.13 -18.13
C PHE A 68 8.29 44.75 -17.90
N PRO A 69 8.42 46.08 -17.93
CA PRO A 69 9.68 46.77 -17.72
C PRO A 69 10.15 46.63 -16.26
N THR A 70 11.21 45.86 -16.03
CA THR A 70 11.74 45.56 -14.69
C THR A 70 12.26 46.80 -13.95
N ASP A 71 12.59 47.87 -14.68
CA ASP A 71 12.97 49.18 -14.13
C ASP A 71 11.81 49.90 -13.42
N GLN A 72 10.56 49.47 -13.67
CA GLN A 72 9.39 49.96 -12.92
C GLN A 72 9.18 49.23 -11.60
N LEU A 73 9.90 48.13 -11.33
CA LEU A 73 9.85 47.47 -10.04
C LEU A 73 10.53 48.35 -8.99
N LYS A 74 9.84 48.56 -7.86
CA LYS A 74 10.45 49.24 -6.72
C LYS A 74 11.58 48.37 -6.17
N HIS A 75 12.74 48.98 -5.94
CA HIS A 75 13.82 48.32 -5.23
C HIS A 75 13.38 47.99 -3.80
N SER A 76 13.63 46.75 -3.37
CA SER A 76 13.49 46.32 -1.99
C SER A 76 14.85 45.88 -1.51
N GLU A 77 15.37 46.51 -0.46
CA GLU A 77 16.56 46.03 0.21
C GLU A 77 16.19 44.79 1.04
N PRO A 78 16.83 43.62 0.82
CA PRO A 78 16.61 42.47 1.67
C PRO A 78 17.24 42.71 3.04
N GLU A 79 16.42 42.71 4.10
CA GLU A 79 16.92 42.70 5.48
C GLU A 79 17.35 41.26 5.86
N GLU A 80 18.64 40.98 5.86
CA GLU A 80 19.18 39.78 6.53
C GLU A 80 19.13 39.97 8.05
N LYS A 81 18.20 39.29 8.71
CA LYS A 81 18.18 39.20 10.18
C LYS A 81 19.25 38.23 10.67
N ILE A 82 20.49 38.69 10.76
CA ILE A 82 21.55 37.94 11.44
C ILE A 82 21.40 38.20 12.94
N SER A 83 20.72 37.30 13.64
CA SER A 83 20.74 37.27 15.11
C SER A 83 21.97 36.50 15.56
N LEU A 84 22.91 37.19 16.20
CA LEU A 84 24.01 36.53 16.89
C LEU A 84 23.44 35.71 18.06
N PRO A 85 24.06 34.56 18.42
CA PRO A 85 23.73 33.85 19.63
C PRO A 85 23.78 34.79 20.84
N SER A 86 22.81 34.69 21.72
CA SER A 86 22.79 35.45 22.96
C SER A 86 23.90 34.94 23.90
N ASN A 87 24.19 35.73 24.94
CA ASN A 87 25.12 35.30 25.98
C ASN A 87 24.63 34.02 26.68
N GLU A 88 23.31 33.88 26.85
CA GLU A 88 22.68 32.69 27.43
C GLU A 88 22.93 31.45 26.57
N ASP A 89 22.74 31.54 25.25
CA ASP A 89 22.99 30.43 24.32
C ASP A 89 24.44 29.93 24.41
N ILE A 90 25.39 30.86 24.52
CA ILE A 90 26.81 30.54 24.67
C ILE A 90 27.10 29.86 26.01
N ILE A 91 26.46 30.32 27.10
CA ILE A 91 26.62 29.72 28.43
C ILE A 91 26.05 28.30 28.43
N GLN A 92 24.85 28.10 27.88
CA GLN A 92 24.20 26.79 27.79
C GLN A 92 25.03 25.80 26.98
N GLU A 93 25.54 26.21 25.81
CA GLU A 93 26.41 25.38 24.99
C GLU A 93 27.68 24.98 25.74
N LYS A 94 28.33 25.93 26.42
CA LYS A 94 29.53 25.64 27.23
C LYS A 94 29.25 24.65 28.35
N GLN A 95 28.13 24.81 29.05
CA GLN A 95 27.72 23.88 30.11
C GLN A 95 27.48 22.48 29.56
N HIS A 96 26.79 22.37 28.43
CA HIS A 96 26.51 21.09 27.78
C HIS A 96 27.81 20.38 27.34
N ILE A 97 28.73 21.10 26.70
CA ILE A 97 30.05 20.57 26.33
C ILE A 97 30.83 20.09 27.56
N GLU A 98 30.83 20.86 28.65
CA GLU A 98 31.54 20.49 29.87
C GLU A 98 30.94 19.24 30.52
N LEU A 99 29.61 19.11 30.56
CA LEU A 99 28.92 17.93 31.07
C LEU A 99 29.24 16.69 30.25
N ASN A 100 29.15 16.79 28.92
CA ASN A 100 29.46 15.66 28.03
C ASN A 100 30.90 15.21 28.20
N LYS A 101 31.84 16.16 28.26
CA LYS A 101 33.25 15.84 28.51
C LYS A 101 33.46 15.12 29.84
N LYS A 102 32.78 15.56 30.92
CA LYS A 102 32.86 14.90 32.23
C LYS A 102 32.32 13.48 32.20
N ILE A 103 31.24 13.24 31.45
CA ILE A 103 30.65 11.91 31.28
C ILE A 103 31.59 11.01 30.47
N GLU A 104 32.11 11.51 29.34
CA GLU A 104 33.04 10.77 28.48
C GLU A 104 34.32 10.38 29.21
N SER A 105 34.86 11.28 30.03
CA SER A 105 36.08 11.04 30.79
C SER A 105 35.84 10.46 32.18
N PHE A 106 34.61 10.04 32.52
CA PHE A 106 34.30 9.58 33.88
C PHE A 106 35.02 8.25 34.16
N PRO A 107 35.91 8.19 35.17
CA PRO A 107 36.62 6.97 35.50
C PRO A 107 35.68 5.97 36.18
N VAL A 108 35.47 4.82 35.54
CA VAL A 108 34.61 3.73 36.04
C VAL A 108 35.04 3.26 37.44
N GLU A 109 36.32 3.35 37.77
CA GLU A 109 36.87 3.02 39.10
C GLU A 109 36.30 3.88 40.25
N GLN A 110 35.70 5.04 39.94
CA GLN A 110 35.01 5.87 40.93
C GLN A 110 33.57 5.43 41.19
N LEU A 111 33.03 4.47 40.42
CA LEU A 111 31.74 3.87 40.70
C LEU A 111 31.83 3.04 41.98
N ARG A 112 30.79 3.15 42.82
CA ARG A 112 30.67 2.30 44.00
C ARG A 112 30.34 0.88 43.57
N HIS A 113 30.99 -0.10 44.19
CA HIS A 113 30.64 -1.51 44.00
C HIS A 113 29.17 -1.74 44.41
N ALA A 114 28.43 -2.46 43.56
CA ALA A 114 27.08 -2.91 43.84
C ALA A 114 26.99 -4.41 43.52
N GLU A 115 26.70 -5.21 44.54
CA GLU A 115 26.41 -6.63 44.38
C GLU A 115 24.99 -6.80 43.81
N THR A 116 24.86 -7.54 42.71
CA THR A 116 23.56 -7.77 42.05
C THR A 116 23.26 -9.27 42.04
N GLU A 117 22.08 -9.64 42.54
CA GLU A 117 21.57 -11.02 42.48
C GLU A 117 20.65 -11.17 41.26
N GLU A 118 21.13 -11.80 40.20
CA GLU A 118 20.32 -12.17 39.04
C GLU A 118 19.72 -13.58 39.24
N LYS A 119 18.40 -13.64 39.46
CA LYS A 119 17.68 -14.92 39.66
C LYS A 119 17.29 -15.58 38.34
N ASN A 120 18.25 -16.21 37.68
CA ASN A 120 18.01 -17.10 36.54
C ASN A 120 17.77 -18.54 36.99
N VAL A 121 16.73 -18.78 37.79
CA VAL A 121 16.39 -20.14 38.23
C VAL A 121 15.52 -20.79 37.16
N LEU A 122 15.99 -21.92 36.62
CA LEU A 122 15.16 -22.76 35.75
C LEU A 122 13.93 -23.25 36.52
N PRO A 123 12.74 -23.30 35.90
CA PRO A 123 11.56 -23.87 36.52
C PRO A 123 11.84 -25.26 37.09
N SER A 124 11.36 -25.53 38.30
CA SER A 124 11.53 -26.85 38.90
C SER A 124 10.69 -27.90 38.19
N LYS A 125 11.02 -29.19 38.38
CA LYS A 125 10.18 -30.29 37.88
C LYS A 125 8.75 -30.23 38.41
N GLU A 126 8.58 -29.75 39.65
CA GLU A 126 7.26 -29.60 40.27
C GLU A 126 6.46 -28.48 39.62
N ASP A 127 7.09 -27.34 39.33
CA ASP A 127 6.44 -26.23 38.62
C ASP A 127 5.92 -26.66 37.25
N LEU A 128 6.76 -27.38 36.50
CA LEU A 128 6.40 -27.94 35.19
C LEU A 128 5.26 -28.97 35.31
N LEU A 129 5.29 -29.83 36.33
CA LEU A 129 4.27 -30.85 36.53
C LEU A 129 2.93 -30.22 36.92
N ARG A 130 2.95 -29.21 37.81
CA ARG A 130 1.76 -28.46 38.20
C ARG A 130 1.10 -27.81 36.99
N GLU A 131 1.89 -27.10 36.19
CA GLU A 131 1.40 -26.45 34.96
C GLU A 131 0.79 -27.46 33.98
N LYS A 132 1.50 -28.57 33.71
CA LYS A 132 0.98 -29.65 32.86
C LYS A 132 -0.31 -30.26 33.39
N THR A 133 -0.43 -30.42 34.70
CA THR A 133 -1.62 -31.03 35.31
C THR A 133 -2.83 -30.12 35.19
N LEU A 134 -2.66 -28.82 35.42
CA LEU A 134 -3.71 -27.82 35.21
C LEU A 134 -4.18 -27.80 33.75
N ASP A 135 -3.24 -27.84 32.80
CA ASP A 135 -3.54 -27.88 31.38
C ASP A 135 -4.31 -29.15 30.97
N MET A 136 -3.87 -30.32 31.46
CA MET A 136 -4.56 -31.59 31.22
C MET A 136 -5.98 -31.60 31.81
N ALA A 137 -6.17 -31.02 32.99
CA ALA A 137 -7.49 -30.92 33.63
C ALA A 137 -8.42 -29.97 32.87
N ALA A 138 -7.90 -28.83 32.38
CA ALA A 138 -8.66 -27.87 31.58
C ALA A 138 -9.17 -28.48 30.27
N HIS A 139 -8.39 -29.36 29.66
CA HIS A 139 -8.71 -30.03 28.40
C HIS A 139 -9.27 -31.46 28.58
N PHE A 140 -9.77 -31.79 29.76
CA PHE A 140 -10.32 -33.11 30.03
C PHE A 140 -11.63 -33.36 29.26
N ASP A 141 -11.62 -34.36 28.37
CA ASP A 141 -12.78 -34.77 27.58
C ASP A 141 -13.62 -35.83 28.31
N LYS A 142 -14.76 -35.39 28.87
CA LYS A 142 -15.73 -36.26 29.56
C LYS A 142 -16.33 -37.33 28.65
N ASN A 143 -16.40 -37.10 27.33
CA ASN A 143 -17.03 -38.04 26.39
C ASN A 143 -16.19 -39.29 26.18
N ARG A 144 -14.92 -39.29 26.60
CA ARG A 144 -14.03 -40.45 26.58
C ARG A 144 -14.17 -41.35 27.81
N LEU A 145 -14.98 -40.97 28.80
CA LEU A 145 -15.26 -41.82 29.95
C LEU A 145 -16.16 -42.99 29.55
N LYS A 146 -15.77 -44.20 29.96
CA LYS A 146 -16.65 -45.36 29.86
C LYS A 146 -17.81 -45.21 30.84
N HIS A 147 -19.01 -45.57 30.42
CA HIS A 147 -20.17 -45.61 31.30
C HIS A 147 -19.95 -46.64 32.42
N VAL A 148 -20.32 -46.27 33.65
CA VAL A 148 -20.32 -47.15 34.83
C VAL A 148 -21.64 -46.93 35.57
N GLU A 149 -22.39 -48.00 35.79
CA GLU A 149 -23.62 -47.96 36.59
C GLU A 149 -23.30 -48.03 38.09
N PRO A 150 -23.69 -47.03 38.91
CA PRO A 150 -23.48 -47.06 40.35
C PRO A 150 -24.45 -48.03 41.03
N ASN A 151 -23.93 -48.92 41.87
CA ASN A 151 -24.74 -49.80 42.71
C ASN A 151 -24.88 -49.18 44.11
N VAL A 152 -26.04 -48.59 44.40
CA VAL A 152 -26.33 -47.98 45.69
C VAL A 152 -26.99 -49.04 46.58
N LYS A 153 -26.27 -49.52 47.59
CA LYS A 153 -26.85 -50.38 48.63
C LYS A 153 -27.64 -49.51 49.60
N VAL A 154 -28.96 -49.71 49.64
CA VAL A 154 -29.86 -49.06 50.59
C VAL A 154 -30.31 -50.11 51.59
N ASP A 155 -29.45 -50.41 52.56
CA ASP A 155 -29.86 -51.17 53.74
C ASP A 155 -30.41 -50.16 54.75
N VAL A 156 -31.75 -50.08 54.86
CA VAL A 156 -32.42 -49.35 55.94
C VAL A 156 -32.88 -50.39 56.95
N GLU A 157 -32.15 -50.52 58.06
CA GLU A 157 -32.64 -51.25 59.22
C GLU A 157 -33.74 -50.41 59.89
N VAL A 158 -34.99 -50.87 59.80
CA VAL A 158 -36.13 -50.30 60.52
C VAL A 158 -36.05 -50.81 61.96
N ILE A 159 -35.80 -49.91 62.90
CA ILE A 159 -35.87 -50.22 64.34
C ILE A 159 -37.28 -49.86 64.78
N ASP A 160 -38.14 -50.86 64.99
CA ASP A 160 -39.47 -50.65 65.58
C ASP A 160 -39.32 -50.26 67.06
N ALA A 161 -40.05 -49.23 67.48
CA ALA A 161 -39.96 -48.54 68.78
C ALA A 161 -40.58 -49.31 69.95
#